data_AF-A0A2V5JV75-F1
#
_entry.id   AF-A0A2V5JV75-F1
#
_cell.length_a   1.000
_cell.length_b   1.000
_cell.length_c   1.000
_cell.angle_alpha   90.00
_cell.angle_beta   90.00
_cell.angle_gamma   90.00
#
_symmetry.space_group_name_H-M   'P 1'
#
loop_
_entity.id
_entity.type
_entity.pdbx_description
1 polymer ?
#
loop_
_entity_poly.entity_id
_entity_poly.type
_entity_poly.pdbx_seq_one_letter_code
_entity_poly.pdbx_strand_id
1 'polypeptide(L)'
;MAAPIMSHTVDAIALWRRAQEIDEFAGNEGTNSGTSVRAGFKALRERNLITSDYRWANDADETLRFILTRGSVVVGSKWYPGMSEPLNGVMRLTGNPGSTGHAYLLFGFSPDQDAFLMANSWGPSWGINGCAFLPYDAFDQLMQQDGVVCSAIED
;
A
#
# COMPACT_ATOMS: atom_id res chain seq x y z
N MET A 1 6.43 24.00 -10.35
CA MET A 1 5.40 24.15 -9.31
C MET A 1 5.74 23.14 -8.23
N ALA A 2 6.12 23.61 -7.04
CA ALA A 2 6.34 22.73 -5.90
C ALA A 2 4.98 22.30 -5.36
N ALA A 3 4.80 21.00 -5.09
CA ALA A 3 3.64 20.52 -4.37
C ALA A 3 3.52 21.29 -3.04
N PRO A 4 2.33 21.76 -2.65
CA PRO A 4 2.16 22.42 -1.37
C PRO A 4 2.40 21.38 -0.28
N ILE A 5 3.57 21.40 0.34
CA ILE A 5 3.84 20.61 1.55
C ILE A 5 3.01 21.27 2.65
N MET A 6 1.80 20.77 2.88
CA MET A 6 1.06 21.06 4.10
C MET A 6 1.88 20.52 5.27
N SER A 7 2.57 21.43 5.96
CA SER A 7 3.33 21.20 7.19
C SER A 7 2.39 20.95 8.37
N HIS A 8 1.58 19.90 8.30
CA HIS A 8 1.11 19.23 9.50
C HIS A 8 2.08 18.11 9.76
N THR A 9 2.85 18.18 10.85
CA THR A 9 3.61 17.02 11.32
C THR A 9 2.58 15.94 11.68
N VAL A 10 2.33 15.01 10.76
CA VAL A 10 1.41 13.91 10.98
C VAL A 10 2.10 12.94 11.93
N ASP A 11 1.60 12.84 13.16
CA ASP A 11 2.00 11.77 14.06
C ASP A 11 1.45 10.44 13.52
N ALA A 12 2.30 9.76 12.75
CA ALA A 12 1.99 8.48 12.12
C ALA A 12 1.65 7.39 13.14
N ILE A 13 2.24 7.42 14.33
CA ILE A 13 1.95 6.45 15.39
C ILE A 13 0.57 6.71 15.97
N ALA A 14 0.21 7.97 16.23
CA ALA A 14 -1.12 8.30 16.68
C ALA A 14 -2.18 7.98 15.61
N LEU A 15 -1.87 8.22 14.32
CA LEU A 15 -2.76 7.86 13.22
C LEU A 15 -2.97 6.34 13.15
N TRP A 16 -1.88 5.56 13.24
CA TRP A 16 -1.93 4.10 13.24
C TRP A 16 -2.74 3.56 14.42
N ARG A 17 -2.50 4.05 15.65
CA ARG A 17 -3.30 3.67 16.82
C ARG A 17 -4.78 3.97 16.62
N ARG A 18 -5.10 5.13 16.05
CA ARG A 18 -6.49 5.47 15.75
C ARG A 18 -7.11 4.54 14.71
N ALA A 19 -6.35 4.15 13.69
CA ALA A 19 -6.80 3.16 12.71
C ALA A 19 -7.11 1.81 13.39
N GLN A 20 -6.26 1.34 14.32
CA GLN A 20 -6.54 0.12 15.07
C GLN A 20 -7.86 0.18 15.86
N GLU A 21 -8.14 1.29 16.53
CA GLU A 21 -9.38 1.47 17.33
C GLU A 21 -10.67 1.40 16.50
N ILE A 22 -10.61 1.83 15.23
CA ILE A 22 -11.79 1.91 14.34
C ILE A 22 -11.84 0.80 13.30
N ASP A 23 -10.89 -0.14 13.39
CA ASP A 23 -10.78 -1.25 12.46
C ASP A 23 -11.95 -2.22 12.63
N GLU A 24 -12.25 -2.94 11.57
CA GLU A 24 -13.30 -3.97 11.59
C GLU A 24 -12.82 -5.28 12.23
N PHE A 25 -11.51 -5.43 12.43
CA PHE A 25 -10.88 -6.57 13.09
C PHE A 25 -10.62 -6.25 14.58
N ALA A 26 -11.41 -6.85 15.48
CA ALA A 26 -11.29 -6.61 16.92
C ALA A 26 -10.00 -7.20 17.53
N GLY A 27 -9.36 -6.46 18.43
CA GLY A 27 -8.59 -7.02 19.56
C GLY A 27 -7.07 -7.09 19.45
N ASN A 28 -6.37 -5.98 19.18
CA ASN A 28 -4.90 -5.98 19.06
C ASN A 28 -4.21 -4.69 19.52
N GLU A 29 -4.84 -3.97 20.43
CA GLU A 29 -4.27 -2.83 21.13
C GLU A 29 -3.07 -3.31 21.98
N GLY A 30 -1.85 -3.09 21.48
CA GLY A 30 -0.61 -3.27 22.25
C GLY A 30 0.19 -4.57 22.04
N THR A 31 -0.15 -5.43 21.08
CA THR A 31 0.52 -6.74 20.89
C THR A 31 1.06 -7.05 19.48
N ASN A 32 1.24 -6.04 18.61
CA ASN A 32 1.73 -6.14 17.21
C ASN A 32 0.82 -6.90 16.23
N SER A 33 -0.26 -6.26 15.77
CA SER A 33 -1.12 -6.92 14.78
C SER A 33 -1.81 -5.94 13.83
N GLY A 34 -1.02 -5.03 13.26
CA GLY A 34 -1.40 -4.26 12.07
C GLY A 34 -2.71 -3.48 12.18
N THR A 35 -3.21 -3.03 11.03
CA THR A 35 -4.55 -2.46 10.81
C THR A 35 -4.86 -2.55 9.32
N SER A 36 -6.13 -2.49 8.93
CA SER A 36 -6.55 -2.49 7.54
C SER A 36 -6.24 -1.17 6.84
N VAL A 37 -6.01 -1.22 5.52
CA VAL A 37 -5.93 -0.03 4.67
C VAL A 37 -7.19 0.83 4.86
N ARG A 38 -8.35 0.20 4.98
CA ARG A 38 -9.64 0.86 5.24
C ARG A 38 -9.63 1.70 6.50
N ALA A 39 -9.19 1.14 7.62
CA ALA A 39 -9.13 1.87 8.88
C ALA A 39 -8.11 3.01 8.81
N GLY A 40 -6.97 2.81 8.15
CA GLY A 40 -6.01 3.87 7.87
C GLY A 40 -6.62 5.07 7.15
N PHE A 41 -7.37 4.83 6.07
CA PHE A 41 -8.04 5.89 5.30
C PHE A 41 -9.18 6.57 6.07
N LYS A 42 -9.94 5.83 6.89
CA LYS A 42 -10.92 6.42 7.82
C LYS A 42 -10.24 7.35 8.82
N ALA A 43 -9.13 6.93 9.43
CA ALA A 43 -8.39 7.74 10.41
C ALA A 43 -7.78 9.00 9.76
N LEU A 44 -7.30 8.90 8.51
CA LEU A 44 -6.84 10.06 7.74
C LEU A 44 -7.98 11.06 7.50
N ARG A 45 -9.17 10.58 7.13
CA ARG A 45 -10.36 11.42 6.93
C ARG A 45 -10.83 12.09 8.23
N GLU A 46 -10.87 11.35 9.35
CA GLU A 46 -11.22 11.92 10.67
C GLU A 46 -10.30 13.08 11.09
N ARG A 47 -9.05 13.07 10.62
CA ARG A 47 -8.05 14.13 10.90
C ARG A 47 -8.01 15.24 9.85
N ASN A 48 -8.94 15.23 8.89
CA ASN A 48 -8.98 16.16 7.75
C ASN A 48 -7.68 16.15 6.91
N LEU A 49 -6.99 15.01 6.85
CA LEU A 49 -5.80 14.81 6.00
C LEU A 49 -6.16 14.32 4.59
N ILE A 50 -7.39 13.84 4.40
CA ILE A 50 -8.02 13.63 3.10
C ILE A 50 -9.16 14.64 3.02
N THR A 51 -9.04 15.61 2.12
CA THR A 51 -9.91 16.80 2.06
C THR A 51 -11.17 16.56 1.23
N SER A 52 -11.12 15.71 0.20
CA SER A 52 -12.28 15.37 -0.63
C SER A 52 -12.82 13.97 -0.33
N ASP A 53 -12.20 12.93 -0.88
CA ASP A 53 -12.66 11.55 -0.71
C ASP A 53 -11.52 10.55 -0.93
N TYR A 54 -11.78 9.25 -0.77
CA TYR A 54 -10.86 8.20 -1.19
C TYR A 54 -11.59 7.13 -2.01
N ARG A 55 -10.89 6.50 -2.94
CA ARG A 55 -11.45 5.51 -3.87
C ARG A 55 -10.71 4.19 -3.76
N TRP A 56 -11.42 3.14 -4.15
CA TRP A 56 -10.95 1.77 -4.18
C TRP A 56 -10.76 1.34 -5.62
N ALA A 57 -9.69 0.60 -5.90
CA ALA A 57 -9.53 -0.13 -7.16
C ALA A 57 -9.82 -1.62 -6.92
N ASN A 58 -10.52 -2.24 -7.85
CA ASN A 58 -11.02 -3.61 -7.71
C ASN A 58 -10.09 -4.65 -8.34
N ASP A 59 -9.22 -4.24 -9.26
CA ASP A 59 -8.30 -5.11 -10.00
C ASP A 59 -6.98 -4.39 -10.37
N ALA A 60 -6.06 -5.13 -10.99
CA ALA A 60 -4.77 -4.60 -11.41
C ALA A 60 -4.87 -3.53 -12.50
N ASP A 61 -5.84 -3.67 -13.41
CA ASP A 61 -6.09 -2.72 -14.50
C ASP A 61 -6.58 -1.36 -13.98
N GLU A 62 -7.56 -1.36 -13.08
CA GLU A 62 -8.06 -0.16 -12.42
C GLU A 62 -6.98 0.51 -11.58
N THR A 63 -6.16 -0.30 -10.89
CA THR A 63 -5.00 0.20 -10.15
C THR A 63 -3.99 0.88 -11.07
N LEU A 64 -3.64 0.26 -12.19
CA LEU A 64 -2.76 0.84 -13.20
C LEU A 64 -3.32 2.16 -13.74
N ARG A 65 -4.60 2.20 -14.12
CA ARG A 65 -5.26 3.43 -14.56
C ARG A 65 -5.19 4.52 -13.50
N PHE A 66 -5.42 4.18 -12.24
CA PHE A 66 -5.33 5.14 -11.14
C PHE A 66 -3.91 5.70 -11.02
N ILE A 67 -2.89 4.84 -11.01
CA ILE A 67 -1.49 5.25 -10.94
C ILE A 67 -1.10 6.20 -12.08
N LEU A 68 -1.54 5.91 -13.30
CA LEU A 68 -1.22 6.72 -14.47
C LEU A 68 -1.97 8.05 -14.55
N THR A 69 -3.13 8.18 -13.89
CA THR A 69 -4.02 9.36 -14.05
C THR A 69 -4.17 10.20 -12.79
N ARG A 70 -3.92 9.64 -11.62
CA ARG A 70 -4.17 10.28 -10.31
C ARG A 70 -2.97 10.23 -9.38
N GLY A 71 -2.12 9.20 -9.49
CA GLY A 71 -0.91 9.05 -8.69
C GLY A 71 -0.94 7.82 -7.78
N SER A 72 -0.16 7.85 -6.71
CA SER A 72 0.12 6.66 -5.91
C SER A 72 -1.11 6.07 -5.22
N VAL A 73 -1.03 4.78 -4.94
CA VAL A 73 -2.06 4.01 -4.23
C VAL A 73 -1.44 3.22 -3.07
N VAL A 74 -2.18 3.06 -1.99
CA VAL A 74 -1.84 2.17 -0.89
C VAL A 74 -2.47 0.82 -1.14
N VAL A 75 -1.67 -0.23 -1.03
CA VAL A 75 -2.10 -1.61 -1.22
C VAL A 75 -1.98 -2.36 0.09
N GLY A 76 -2.98 -3.18 0.41
CA GLY A 76 -2.89 -4.25 1.39
C GLY A 76 -3.11 -5.59 0.68
N SER A 77 -2.18 -6.53 0.81
CA SER A 77 -2.31 -7.85 0.19
C SER A 77 -1.71 -8.93 1.07
N LYS A 78 -1.89 -10.20 0.69
CA LYS A 78 -1.02 -11.27 1.19
C LYS A 78 0.44 -10.92 0.92
N TRP A 79 1.31 -11.39 1.81
CA TRP A 79 2.75 -11.19 1.70
C TRP A 79 3.48 -12.51 1.59
N TYR A 80 3.97 -12.82 0.40
CA TYR A 80 4.72 -14.04 0.14
C TYR A 80 6.15 -13.92 0.66
N PRO A 81 6.77 -15.02 1.16
CA PRO A 81 8.17 -15.00 1.55
C PRO A 81 9.11 -14.45 0.46
N GLY A 82 8.87 -14.79 -0.81
CA GLY A 82 9.64 -14.26 -1.94
C GLY A 82 9.53 -12.75 -2.17
N MET A 83 8.51 -12.10 -1.62
CA MET A 83 8.36 -10.64 -1.67
C MET A 83 9.31 -9.95 -0.67
N SER A 84 9.73 -10.64 0.38
CA SER A 84 10.73 -10.12 1.33
C SER A 84 12.13 -10.02 0.74
N GLU A 85 12.43 -10.78 -0.32
CA GLU A 85 13.75 -10.86 -0.94
C GLU A 85 13.65 -10.71 -2.47
N PRO A 86 13.39 -9.47 -2.98
CA PRO A 86 13.30 -9.22 -4.41
C PRO A 86 14.58 -9.64 -5.14
N LEU A 87 14.46 -10.49 -6.16
CA LEU A 87 15.60 -10.93 -6.95
C LEU A 87 15.90 -9.90 -8.03
N ASN A 88 17.08 -9.27 -7.96
CA ASN A 88 17.44 -8.15 -8.85
C ASN A 88 16.39 -7.03 -8.84
N GLY A 89 15.78 -6.79 -7.67
CA GLY A 89 14.72 -5.80 -7.49
C GLY A 89 13.33 -6.24 -7.96
N VAL A 90 13.15 -7.46 -8.47
CA VAL A 90 11.84 -7.97 -8.91
C VAL A 90 11.22 -8.86 -7.84
N MET A 91 10.00 -8.54 -7.43
CA MET A 91 9.23 -9.31 -6.45
C MET A 91 8.69 -10.60 -7.06
N ARG A 92 8.62 -11.66 -6.25
CA ARG A 92 8.12 -12.98 -6.68
C ARG A 92 7.19 -13.59 -5.63
N LEU A 93 6.08 -14.16 -6.08
CA LEU A 93 5.12 -14.86 -5.22
C LEU A 93 5.59 -16.28 -4.91
N THR A 94 6.74 -16.43 -4.26
CA THR A 94 7.30 -17.75 -3.90
C THR A 94 7.13 -18.05 -2.42
N GLY A 95 6.88 -19.33 -2.11
CA GLY A 95 6.61 -19.80 -0.75
C GLY A 95 5.12 -19.74 -0.40
N ASN A 96 4.78 -20.12 0.83
CA ASN A 96 3.41 -20.05 1.35
C ASN A 96 3.26 -18.79 2.23
N PRO A 97 2.38 -17.84 1.90
CA PRO A 97 2.16 -16.64 2.71
C PRO A 97 1.46 -16.93 4.05
N GLY A 98 0.78 -18.09 4.19
CA GLY A 98 -0.05 -18.38 5.35
C GLY A 98 -1.10 -17.30 5.56
N SER A 99 -1.19 -16.79 6.79
CA SER A 99 -2.07 -15.66 7.16
C SER A 99 -1.35 -14.30 7.15
N THR A 100 -0.19 -14.20 6.50
CA THR A 100 0.61 -12.97 6.50
C THR A 100 0.08 -11.95 5.49
N GLY A 101 -0.28 -10.77 5.98
CA GLY A 101 -0.61 -9.60 5.16
C GLY A 101 0.44 -8.50 5.29
N HIS A 102 0.55 -7.64 4.29
CA HIS A 102 1.43 -6.46 4.33
C HIS A 102 0.80 -5.29 3.57
N ALA A 103 1.14 -4.08 4.00
CA ALA A 103 0.73 -2.85 3.34
C ALA A 103 1.93 -2.10 2.76
N TYR A 104 1.80 -1.64 1.52
CA TYR A 104 2.87 -0.97 0.76
C TYR A 104 2.31 0.06 -0.22
N LEU A 105 3.19 0.86 -0.83
CA LEU A 105 2.82 1.91 -1.76
C LEU A 105 3.17 1.48 -3.19
N LEU A 106 2.23 1.60 -4.12
CA LEU A 106 2.52 1.61 -5.56
C LEU A 106 2.49 3.05 -6.04
N PHE A 107 3.57 3.50 -6.68
CA PHE A 107 3.75 4.92 -7.02
C PHE A 107 4.03 5.17 -8.51
N GLY A 108 4.07 4.12 -9.32
CA GLY A 108 4.33 4.21 -10.75
C GLY A 108 4.21 2.86 -11.44
N PHE A 109 4.46 2.85 -12.74
CA PHE A 109 4.49 1.64 -13.56
C PHE A 109 5.64 1.74 -14.57
N SER A 110 6.34 0.63 -14.79
CA SER A 110 7.41 0.49 -15.77
C SER A 110 6.90 -0.39 -16.93
N PRO A 111 6.57 0.20 -18.10
CA PRO A 111 6.09 -0.56 -19.25
C PRO A 111 7.11 -1.59 -19.75
N ASP A 112 8.40 -1.24 -19.73
CA ASP A 112 9.48 -2.12 -20.20
C ASP A 112 9.64 -3.39 -19.35
N GLN A 113 9.27 -3.31 -18.07
CA GLN A 113 9.34 -4.44 -17.14
C GLN A 113 7.97 -5.07 -16.85
N ASP A 114 6.91 -4.51 -17.43
CA ASP A 114 5.52 -4.87 -17.16
C ASP A 114 5.24 -4.98 -15.65
N ALA A 115 5.63 -3.95 -14.90
CA ALA A 115 5.66 -3.99 -13.44
C ALA A 115 5.32 -2.66 -12.78
N PHE A 116 4.60 -2.73 -11.66
CA PHE A 116 4.39 -1.61 -10.77
C PHE A 116 5.67 -1.24 -10.03
N LEU A 117 5.88 0.06 -9.82
CA LEU A 117 6.93 0.57 -8.94
C LEU A 117 6.39 0.57 -7.51
N MET A 118 7.01 -0.25 -6.66
CA MET A 118 6.60 -0.46 -5.29
C MET A 118 7.63 0.15 -4.33
N ALA A 119 7.17 0.88 -3.32
CA ALA A 119 7.99 1.35 -2.21
C ALA A 119 7.55 0.66 -0.91
N ASN A 120 8.54 0.20 -0.15
CA ASN A 120 8.35 -0.44 1.14
C ASN A 120 8.83 0.46 2.29
N SER A 121 8.41 0.13 3.51
CA SER A 121 8.73 0.87 4.74
C SER A 121 9.83 0.19 5.59
N TRP A 122 10.65 -0.68 4.98
CA TRP A 122 11.69 -1.47 5.66
C TRP A 122 13.10 -0.91 5.51
N GLY A 123 13.21 0.35 5.09
CA GLY A 123 14.48 1.03 4.89
C GLY A 123 15.18 0.71 3.55
N PRO A 124 16.29 1.39 3.26
CA PRO A 124 16.91 1.37 1.93
C PRO A 124 17.59 0.04 1.57
N SER A 125 17.88 -0.82 2.55
CA SER A 125 18.50 -2.12 2.30
C SER A 125 17.54 -3.15 1.70
N TRP A 126 16.23 -2.91 1.74
CA TRP A 126 15.26 -3.79 1.10
C TRP A 126 15.14 -3.45 -0.39
N GLY A 127 15.23 -4.46 -1.26
CA GLY A 127 15.14 -4.29 -2.71
C GLY A 127 16.21 -3.34 -3.26
N ILE A 128 15.79 -2.43 -4.13
CA ILE A 128 16.61 -1.35 -4.71
C ILE A 128 16.28 -0.06 -3.94
N ASN A 129 17.10 0.28 -2.94
CA ASN A 129 16.94 1.50 -2.14
C ASN A 129 15.54 1.66 -1.49
N GLY A 130 14.98 0.56 -0.97
CA GLY A 130 13.65 0.53 -0.35
C GLY A 130 12.50 0.34 -1.35
N CYS A 131 12.82 0.16 -2.64
CA CYS A 131 11.85 -0.03 -3.71
C CYS A 131 12.02 -1.38 -4.43
N ALA A 132 11.02 -1.81 -5.17
CA ALA A 132 11.07 -2.99 -6.02
C ALA A 132 10.10 -2.87 -7.20
N PHE A 133 10.28 -3.75 -8.19
CA PHE A 133 9.32 -3.99 -9.26
C PHE A 133 8.38 -5.11 -8.83
N LEU A 134 7.08 -4.82 -8.82
CA LEU A 134 6.04 -5.82 -8.63
C LEU A 134 5.43 -6.14 -10.01
N PRO A 135 5.73 -7.30 -10.61
CA PRO A 135 5.18 -7.65 -11.92
C PRO A 135 3.66 -7.55 -11.98
N TYR A 136 3.11 -7.12 -13.12
CA TYR A 136 1.67 -6.96 -13.31
C TYR A 136 0.92 -8.25 -12.97
N ASP A 137 1.32 -9.39 -13.54
CA ASP A 137 0.70 -10.70 -13.28
C ASP A 137 0.77 -11.12 -11.81
N ALA A 138 1.84 -10.74 -11.11
CA ALA A 138 1.98 -11.02 -9.69
C ALA A 138 1.01 -10.15 -8.88
N PHE A 139 0.86 -8.87 -9.25
CA PHE A 139 -0.10 -8.00 -8.60
C PHE A 139 -1.55 -8.42 -8.88
N ASP A 140 -1.87 -8.81 -10.10
CA ASP A 140 -3.20 -9.30 -10.47
C ASP A 140 -3.58 -10.56 -9.66
N GLN A 141 -2.63 -11.49 -9.48
CA GLN A 141 -2.82 -12.63 -8.58
C GLN A 141 -3.05 -12.22 -7.13
N LEU A 142 -2.40 -11.16 -6.63
CA LEU A 142 -2.65 -10.65 -5.28
C LEU A 142 -4.05 -10.04 -5.16
N MET A 143 -4.54 -9.34 -6.20
CA MET A 143 -5.90 -8.79 -6.24
C MET A 143 -6.96 -9.90 -6.23
N GLN A 144 -6.73 -10.99 -6.96
CA GLN A 144 -7.59 -12.18 -6.94
C GLN A 144 -7.58 -12.93 -5.58
N GLN A 145 -6.69 -12.55 -4.67
CA GLN A 145 -6.55 -13.13 -3.32
C GLN A 145 -6.94 -12.15 -2.23
N ASP A 146 -8.02 -11.39 -2.47
CA ASP A 146 -8.57 -10.38 -1.57
C ASP A 146 -7.63 -9.18 -1.32
N GLY A 147 -6.84 -8.84 -2.34
CA GLY A 147 -6.04 -7.62 -2.35
C GLY A 147 -6.91 -6.36 -2.27
N VAL A 148 -6.44 -5.36 -1.54
CA VAL A 148 -7.17 -4.12 -1.28
C VAL A 148 -6.32 -2.95 -1.73
N VAL A 149 -6.87 -2.09 -2.57
CA VAL A 149 -6.19 -0.90 -3.11
C VAL A 149 -7.01 0.32 -2.81
N CYS A 150 -6.39 1.33 -2.19
CA CYS A 150 -7.05 2.58 -1.86
C CYS A 150 -6.16 3.77 -2.20
N SER A 151 -6.76 4.86 -2.64
CA SER A 151 -6.06 6.13 -2.80
C SER A 151 -6.95 7.31 -2.45
N ALA A 152 -6.30 8.36 -1.96
CA ALA A 152 -6.94 9.63 -1.68
C ALA A 152 -7.17 10.36 -3.01
N ILE A 153 -8.28 11.09 -3.10
CA ILE A 153 -8.56 11.99 -4.20
C ILE A 153 -8.55 13.42 -3.65
N GLU A 154 -7.86 14.28 -4.37
CA GLU A 154 -7.89 15.73 -4.21
C GLU A 154 -8.61 16.30 -5.44
N ASP A 155 -9.56 17.22 -5.23
CA ASP A 155 -10.28 17.94 -6.29
C ASP A 155 -9.54 19.21 -6.73
#